data_AF-A0A7J6X9G7-F1
#
_entry.id   AF-A0A7J6X9G7-F1
#
_cell.length_a   1.000
_cell.length_b   1.000
_cell.length_c   1.000
_cell.angle_alpha   90.00
_cell.angle_beta   90.00
_cell.angle_gamma   90.00
#
_symmetry.space_group_name_H-M   'P 1'
#
loop_
_entity.id
_entity.type
_entity.pdbx_description
1 polymer ?
#
loop_
_entity_poly.entity_id
_entity_poly.type
_entity_poly.pdbx_seq_one_letter_code
_entity_poly.pdbx_strand_id
1 'polypeptide(L)'
;MASSSSKMEEEVEDESTEEEEELERFDDFTIASSWERFISEIEAVCRLWLADGPKNLLEKGAVRLTSPMNLYKVKSVLKYSKKSYCLEYYFEINSDGKILDWNDVLHDLQLSFGVKELLVIAPLSSSGVVLDAPEATKLLSSVAIALSNCE
;
A
#
# COMPACT_ATOMS: atom_id res chain seq x y z
N MET A 1 -21.59 60.04 -4.44
CA MET A 1 -21.39 59.27 -3.18
C MET A 1 -21.79 57.83 -3.52
N ALA A 2 -20.85 57.05 -4.05
CA ALA A 2 -19.98 56.10 -3.36
C ALA A 2 -20.72 54.81 -2.90
N SER A 3 -20.34 53.69 -3.53
CA SER A 3 -20.20 52.27 -3.10
C SER A 3 -21.03 51.73 -1.91
N SER A 4 -21.47 50.47 -1.88
CA SER A 4 -20.73 49.25 -2.25
C SER A 4 -21.66 48.11 -2.67
N SER A 5 -21.30 47.43 -3.76
CA SER A 5 -21.65 46.04 -4.02
C SER A 5 -20.52 45.18 -3.44
N SER A 6 -20.78 44.45 -2.36
CA SER A 6 -19.81 43.52 -1.78
C SER A 6 -19.79 42.23 -2.61
N LYS A 7 -18.78 42.13 -3.46
CA LYS A 7 -18.34 40.94 -4.16
C LYS A 7 -17.88 39.93 -3.09
N MET A 8 -18.65 38.86 -2.90
CA MET A 8 -18.17 37.65 -2.22
C MET A 8 -17.43 36.85 -3.28
N GLU A 9 -16.10 36.90 -3.22
CA GLU A 9 -15.24 35.97 -3.95
C GLU A 9 -15.29 34.66 -3.17
N GLU A 10 -16.10 33.74 -3.67
CA GLU A 10 -16.06 32.34 -3.26
C GLU A 10 -14.82 31.75 -3.96
N GLU A 11 -13.73 31.59 -3.20
CA GLU A 11 -12.59 30.78 -3.59
C GLU A 11 -13.09 29.34 -3.74
N VAL A 12 -13.54 29.02 -4.95
CA VAL A 12 -13.66 27.65 -5.41
C VAL A 12 -12.22 27.17 -5.56
N GLU A 13 -11.70 26.50 -4.52
CA GLU A 13 -10.51 25.67 -4.67
C GLU A 13 -10.85 24.62 -5.74
N ASP A 14 -10.19 24.80 -6.88
CA ASP A 14 -10.46 24.17 -8.15
C ASP A 14 -10.08 22.68 -8.09
N GLU A 15 -11.00 21.84 -7.61
CA GLU A 15 -10.88 20.38 -7.66
C GLU A 15 -10.74 19.83 -9.09
N SER A 16 -11.02 20.65 -10.13
CA SER A 16 -10.88 20.30 -11.55
C SER A 16 -9.46 20.50 -12.10
N THR A 17 -8.67 21.44 -11.59
CA THR A 17 -7.37 21.79 -12.20
C THR A 17 -6.34 20.67 -12.25
N GLU A 18 -6.21 19.83 -11.22
CA GLU A 18 -5.20 18.74 -11.23
C GLU A 18 -5.57 17.60 -12.18
N GLU A 19 -6.86 17.31 -12.33
CA GLU A 19 -7.36 16.29 -13.28
C GLU A 19 -7.38 16.82 -14.72
N GLU A 20 -7.65 18.12 -14.90
CA GLU A 20 -7.57 18.79 -16.20
C GLU A 20 -6.11 18.95 -16.68
N GLU A 21 -5.15 19.21 -15.79
CA GLU A 21 -3.71 19.23 -16.13
C GLU A 21 -3.17 17.86 -16.57
N GLU A 22 -3.73 16.74 -16.08
CA GLU A 22 -3.39 15.39 -16.55
C GLU A 22 -4.02 15.09 -17.93
N LEU A 23 -5.16 15.72 -18.27
CA LEU A 23 -5.84 15.57 -19.56
C LEU A 23 -5.27 16.47 -20.69
N GLU A 24 -4.73 17.65 -20.36
CA GLU A 24 -4.13 18.58 -21.34
C GLU A 24 -2.64 18.33 -21.60
N ARG A 25 -2.00 17.49 -20.76
CA ARG A 25 -0.58 17.14 -20.89
C ARG A 25 -0.42 15.96 -21.83
N PHE A 26 0.28 16.19 -22.94
CA PHE A 26 0.67 15.14 -23.89
C PHE A 26 1.31 13.95 -23.12
N ASP A 27 0.78 12.74 -23.28
CA ASP A 27 1.33 11.53 -22.68
C ASP A 27 2.73 11.25 -23.27
N ASP A 28 3.76 11.77 -22.61
CA ASP A 28 5.14 11.42 -22.89
C ASP A 28 5.39 9.99 -22.39
N PHE A 29 5.25 9.02 -23.29
CA PHE A 29 5.50 7.59 -23.03
C PHE A 29 6.94 7.29 -22.57
N THR A 30 7.85 8.27 -22.56
CA THR A 30 9.20 8.12 -21.99
C THR A 30 9.27 8.39 -20.49
N ILE A 31 8.21 8.95 -19.92
CA ILE A 31 8.10 9.29 -18.50
C ILE A 31 7.06 8.37 -17.87
N ALA A 32 7.42 7.74 -16.74
CA ALA A 32 6.47 6.96 -15.97
C ALA A 32 5.23 7.80 -15.59
N SER A 33 4.05 7.23 -15.68
CA SER A 33 2.81 7.79 -15.17
C SER A 33 2.82 7.89 -13.63
N SER A 34 1.87 8.64 -13.07
CA SER A 34 1.66 8.70 -11.61
C SER A 34 1.42 7.30 -11.03
N TRP A 35 0.66 6.47 -11.74
CA TRP A 35 0.35 5.09 -11.35
C TRP A 35 1.57 4.17 -11.43
N GLU A 36 2.40 4.25 -12.48
CA GLU A 36 3.63 3.44 -12.59
C GLU A 36 4.66 3.80 -11.50
N ARG A 37 4.78 5.09 -11.15
CA ARG A 37 5.61 5.49 -10.00
C ARG A 37 5.10 4.89 -8.70
N PHE A 38 3.78 4.88 -8.49
CA PHE A 38 3.18 4.29 -7.30
C PHE A 38 3.45 2.77 -7.22
N ILE A 39 3.33 2.05 -8.35
CA ILE A 39 3.74 0.63 -8.42
C ILE A 39 5.22 0.47 -8.05
N SER A 40 6.09 1.33 -8.59
CA SER A 40 7.53 1.29 -8.32
C SER A 40 7.86 1.51 -6.84
N GLU A 41 7.10 2.38 -6.15
CA GLU A 41 7.25 2.60 -4.71
C GLU A 41 6.83 1.37 -3.90
N ILE A 42 5.71 0.72 -4.26
CA ILE A 42 5.29 -0.53 -3.63
C ILE A 42 6.37 -1.61 -3.86
N GLU A 43 6.86 -1.74 -5.09
CA GLU A 43 7.91 -2.70 -5.45
C GLU A 43 9.17 -2.47 -4.61
N ALA A 44 9.62 -1.21 -4.46
CA ALA A 44 10.79 -0.89 -3.66
C ALA A 44 10.65 -1.32 -2.19
N VAL A 45 9.45 -1.13 -1.61
CA VAL A 45 9.16 -1.59 -0.25
C VAL A 45 9.16 -3.12 -0.17
N CYS A 46 8.50 -3.80 -1.12
CA CYS A 46 8.47 -5.26 -1.17
C CYS A 46 9.87 -5.86 -1.31
N ARG A 47 10.70 -5.34 -2.22
CA ARG A 47 12.10 -5.78 -2.40
C ARG A 47 12.92 -5.58 -1.13
N LEU A 48 12.74 -4.47 -0.43
CA LEU A 48 13.44 -4.22 0.83
C LEU A 48 13.05 -5.27 1.89
N TRP A 49 11.75 -5.55 2.05
CA TRP A 49 11.29 -6.54 3.01
C TRP A 49 11.75 -7.96 2.67
N LEU A 50 11.72 -8.34 1.38
CA LEU A 50 12.25 -9.61 0.89
C LEU A 50 13.75 -9.74 1.15
N ALA A 51 14.53 -8.68 0.88
CA ALA A 51 15.97 -8.66 1.10
C ALA A 51 16.34 -8.72 2.59
N ASP A 52 15.56 -8.08 3.45
CA ASP A 52 15.77 -8.10 4.89
C ASP A 52 15.49 -9.47 5.50
N GLY A 53 14.36 -10.09 5.12
CA GLY A 53 13.88 -11.31 5.75
C GLY A 53 13.57 -11.15 7.25
N PRO A 54 13.01 -12.17 7.92
CA PRO A 54 12.38 -11.96 9.24
C PRO A 54 13.33 -11.48 10.34
N LYS A 55 14.58 -11.94 10.35
CA LYS A 55 15.55 -11.55 11.39
C LYS A 55 15.85 -10.06 11.34
N ASN A 56 16.17 -9.53 10.16
CA ASN A 56 16.46 -8.11 10.00
C ASN A 56 15.18 -7.27 10.14
N LEU A 57 14.01 -7.78 9.73
CA LEU A 57 12.74 -7.11 9.95
C LEU A 57 12.41 -6.95 11.44
N LEU A 58 12.72 -7.95 12.27
CA LEU A 58 12.59 -7.84 13.73
C LEU A 58 13.51 -6.76 14.30
N GLU A 59 14.78 -6.72 13.88
CA GLU A 59 15.73 -5.68 14.28
C GLU A 59 15.29 -4.27 13.85
N LYS A 60 14.63 -4.17 12.70
CA LYS A 60 14.05 -2.92 12.16
C LYS A 60 12.69 -2.54 12.77
N GLY A 61 12.24 -3.27 13.79
CA GLY A 61 11.06 -2.89 14.58
C GLY A 61 9.76 -3.55 14.14
N ALA A 62 9.81 -4.76 13.56
CA ALA A 62 8.61 -5.56 13.37
C ALA A 62 7.87 -5.77 14.69
N VAL A 63 6.57 -5.52 14.68
CA VAL A 63 5.72 -5.57 15.87
C VAL A 63 5.10 -6.97 15.98
N ARG A 64 5.29 -7.62 17.13
CA ARG A 64 4.62 -8.88 17.44
C ARG A 64 3.14 -8.65 17.72
N LEU A 65 2.28 -9.49 17.15
CA LEU A 65 0.85 -9.46 17.42
C LEU A 65 0.49 -10.28 18.67
N THR A 66 -0.59 -9.88 19.35
CA THR A 66 -1.03 -10.46 20.62
C THR A 66 -1.57 -11.89 20.46
N SER A 67 -2.04 -12.24 19.26
CA SER A 67 -2.51 -13.58 18.86
C SER A 67 -2.55 -13.62 17.33
N PRO A 68 -2.11 -14.70 16.65
CA PRO A 68 -1.52 -15.95 17.14
C PRO A 68 -0.06 -15.82 17.64
N MET A 69 0.45 -16.87 18.31
CA MET A 69 1.82 -16.94 18.82
C MET A 69 2.80 -16.91 17.63
N ASN A 70 3.71 -15.94 17.59
CA ASN A 70 4.77 -15.75 16.58
C ASN A 70 4.37 -15.09 15.24
N LEU A 71 3.22 -14.42 15.17
CA LEU A 71 2.89 -13.54 14.05
C LEU A 71 3.45 -12.13 14.29
N TYR A 72 4.15 -11.61 13.29
CA TYR A 72 4.76 -10.28 13.30
C TYR A 72 4.27 -9.47 12.12
N LYS A 73 4.35 -8.15 12.25
CA LYS A 73 4.10 -7.25 11.12
C LYS A 73 5.09 -6.11 11.04
N VAL A 74 5.41 -5.71 9.81
CA VAL A 74 6.06 -4.44 9.49
C VAL A 74 5.12 -3.60 8.66
N LYS A 75 5.29 -2.28 8.72
CA LYS A 75 4.45 -1.33 8.00
C LYS A 75 5.28 -0.30 7.25
N SER A 76 4.79 0.11 6.10
CA SER A 76 5.27 1.25 5.34
C SER A 76 4.07 2.14 4.97
N VAL A 77 4.31 3.44 4.87
CA VAL A 77 3.27 4.40 4.47
C VAL A 77 3.68 5.03 3.15
N LEU A 78 2.81 4.92 2.17
CA LEU A 78 2.98 5.42 0.81
C LEU A 78 1.96 6.53 0.55
N LYS A 79 2.30 7.49 -0.31
CA LYS A 79 1.37 8.55 -0.74
C LYS A 79 1.07 8.35 -2.22
N TYR A 80 -0.20 8.45 -2.58
CA TYR A 80 -0.61 8.43 -3.97
C TYR A 80 -1.78 9.38 -4.18
N SER A 81 -1.60 10.33 -5.09
CA SER A 81 -2.47 11.50 -5.21
C SER A 81 -2.63 12.19 -3.83
N LYS A 82 -3.85 12.55 -3.43
CA LYS A 82 -4.18 13.22 -2.16
C LYS A 82 -4.33 12.24 -0.98
N LYS A 83 -4.12 10.94 -1.20
CA LYS A 83 -4.36 9.88 -0.21
C LYS A 83 -3.05 9.26 0.28
N SER A 84 -3.08 8.76 1.52
CA SER A 84 -2.01 7.95 2.09
C SER A 84 -2.48 6.52 2.25
N TYR A 85 -1.62 5.56 1.95
CA TYR A 85 -1.89 4.13 2.06
C TYR A 85 -0.88 3.49 3.01
N CYS A 86 -1.35 2.61 3.87
CA CYS A 86 -0.52 1.76 4.69
C CYS A 86 -0.35 0.42 4.00
N LEU A 87 0.90 0.07 3.75
CA LEU A 87 1.31 -1.26 3.35
C LEU A 87 1.74 -2.01 4.61
N GLU A 88 1.11 -3.13 4.92
CA GLU A 88 1.45 -3.99 6.05
C GLU A 88 1.84 -5.37 5.55
N TYR A 89 3.03 -5.81 5.92
CA TYR A 89 3.50 -7.16 5.65
C TYR A 89 3.51 -7.95 6.94
N TYR A 90 2.79 -9.07 6.92
CA TYR A 90 2.63 -10.00 8.02
C TYR A 90 3.44 -11.25 7.71
N PHE A 91 4.18 -11.76 8.70
CA PHE A 91 4.97 -12.96 8.56
C PHE A 91 5.04 -13.73 9.88
N GLU A 92 5.10 -15.05 9.79
CA GLU A 92 5.33 -15.93 10.93
C GLU A 92 6.79 -16.36 11.01
N ILE A 93 7.34 -16.37 12.21
CA ILE A 93 8.66 -16.96 12.49
C ILE A 93 8.49 -18.22 13.36
N ASN A 94 9.32 -19.23 13.12
CA ASN A 94 9.42 -20.34 14.05
C ASN A 94 10.15 -19.92 15.34
N SER A 95 10.07 -20.76 16.36
CA SER A 95 10.81 -20.66 17.62
C SER A 95 12.34 -20.47 17.45
N ASP A 96 12.90 -20.92 16.33
CA ASP A 96 14.33 -20.74 15.97
C ASP A 96 14.64 -19.44 15.21
N GLY A 97 13.65 -18.55 15.02
CA GLY A 97 13.82 -17.28 14.28
C GLY A 97 14.07 -17.46 12.78
N LYS A 98 13.75 -18.63 12.23
CA LYS A 98 13.73 -18.90 10.78
C LYS A 98 12.29 -18.79 10.25
N ILE A 99 12.15 -18.43 8.97
CA ILE A 99 10.88 -18.55 8.24
C ILE A 99 10.43 -20.01 8.38
N LEU A 100 9.15 -20.22 8.69
CA LEU A 100 8.58 -21.56 8.80
C LEU A 100 8.59 -22.20 7.40
N ASP A 101 9.51 -23.14 7.15
CA ASP A 101 9.52 -23.91 5.90
C ASP A 101 8.22 -24.69 5.72
N TRP A 102 7.80 -24.92 4.47
CA TRP A 102 6.61 -25.70 4.13
C TRP A 102 6.67 -27.09 4.81
N ASN A 103 5.61 -27.45 5.53
CA ASN A 103 5.53 -28.74 6.23
C ASN A 103 4.23 -29.44 5.79
N ASP A 104 4.37 -30.63 5.23
CA ASP A 104 3.32 -31.44 4.60
C ASP A 104 2.26 -31.99 5.59
N VAL A 105 2.21 -31.49 6.83
CA VAL A 105 1.38 -32.00 7.93
C VAL A 105 0.24 -31.03 8.32
N LEU A 106 0.00 -29.96 7.54
CA LEU A 106 -1.06 -28.98 7.84
C LEU A 106 -2.44 -29.39 7.27
N HIS A 107 -3.51 -28.97 7.97
CA HIS A 107 -4.90 -29.33 7.70
C HIS A 107 -5.46 -28.67 6.42
N ASP A 108 -6.37 -29.33 5.69
CA ASP A 108 -6.87 -28.90 4.37
C ASP A 108 -7.41 -27.46 4.31
N LEU A 109 -7.97 -26.93 5.41
CA LEU A 109 -8.44 -25.54 5.48
C LEU A 109 -7.32 -24.50 5.75
N GLN A 110 -6.23 -24.93 6.40
CA GLN A 110 -4.99 -24.16 6.47
C GLN A 110 -4.23 -24.23 5.13
N LEU A 111 -4.34 -25.34 4.39
CA LEU A 111 -3.88 -25.47 3.00
C LEU A 111 -4.76 -24.72 1.99
N SER A 112 -6.05 -24.52 2.30
CA SER A 112 -7.02 -23.87 1.40
C SER A 112 -6.69 -22.40 1.14
N PHE A 113 -5.98 -21.74 2.08
CA PHE A 113 -5.41 -20.42 1.84
C PHE A 113 -3.89 -20.37 2.05
N GLY A 114 -3.30 -21.20 2.92
CA GLY A 114 -1.85 -21.49 2.92
C GLY A 114 -0.91 -20.32 3.20
N VAL A 115 -1.43 -19.14 3.55
CA VAL A 115 -0.64 -17.91 3.53
C VAL A 115 0.12 -17.74 4.85
N LYS A 116 1.42 -18.05 4.84
CA LYS A 116 2.36 -17.78 5.97
C LYS A 116 2.83 -16.33 6.01
N GLU A 117 2.68 -15.65 4.89
CA GLU A 117 3.11 -14.27 4.70
C GLU A 117 2.10 -13.56 3.80
N LEU A 118 1.50 -12.48 4.29
CA LEU A 118 0.51 -11.74 3.51
C LEU A 118 0.80 -10.24 3.53
N LEU A 119 0.47 -9.61 2.42
CA LEU A 119 0.62 -8.19 2.19
C LEU A 119 -0.76 -7.54 2.13
N VAL A 120 -1.00 -6.54 2.98
CA VAL A 120 -2.22 -5.74 2.98
C VAL A 120 -1.88 -4.32 2.59
N ILE A 121 -2.63 -3.76 1.64
CA ILE A 121 -2.63 -2.32 1.38
C ILE A 121 -4.00 -1.75 1.73
N ALA A 122 -4.03 -0.68 2.51
CA ALA A 122 -5.26 -0.03 2.95
C ALA A 122 -5.09 1.48 3.05
N PRO A 123 -6.16 2.28 2.82
CA PRO A 123 -6.09 3.73 2.99
C PRO A 123 -5.91 4.08 4.46
N LEU A 124 -5.06 5.06 4.73
CA LEU A 124 -4.95 5.73 6.03
C LEU A 124 -5.99 6.85 6.09
N SER A 125 -7.22 6.50 6.42
CA SER A 125 -8.28 7.48 6.67
C SER A 125 -8.63 7.52 8.15
N SER A 126 -8.70 8.72 8.72
CA SER A 126 -9.22 8.96 10.07
C SER A 126 -10.75 8.78 10.16
N SER A 127 -11.46 8.73 9.01
CA SER A 127 -12.93 8.70 8.97
C SER A 127 -13.53 7.31 8.69
N GLY A 128 -12.72 6.24 8.61
CA GLY A 128 -13.23 4.88 8.40
C GLY A 128 -13.84 4.65 7.02
N VAL A 129 -13.51 5.48 6.04
CA VAL A 129 -14.01 5.38 4.66
C VAL A 129 -13.58 4.05 4.04
N VAL A 130 -14.57 3.32 3.54
CA VAL A 130 -14.41 2.09 2.76
C VAL A 130 -13.93 2.49 1.36
N LEU A 131 -12.90 1.80 0.85
CA LEU A 131 -12.46 1.94 -0.54
C LEU A 131 -13.64 1.70 -1.48
N ASP A 132 -13.81 2.55 -2.49
CA ASP A 132 -14.73 2.22 -3.58
C ASP A 132 -14.18 1.07 -4.43
N ALA A 133 -15.04 0.43 -5.23
CA ALA A 133 -14.64 -0.73 -6.03
C ALA A 133 -13.51 -0.40 -7.04
N PRO A 134 -13.51 0.76 -7.74
CA PRO A 134 -12.41 1.16 -8.61
C PRO A 134 -11.06 1.33 -7.88
N GLU A 135 -11.05 2.03 -6.74
CA GLU A 135 -9.84 2.26 -5.96
C GLU A 135 -9.30 0.95 -5.38
N ALA A 136 -10.17 0.10 -4.84
CA ALA A 136 -9.79 -1.23 -4.36
C ALA A 136 -9.17 -2.08 -5.48
N THR A 137 -9.77 -2.08 -6.67
CA THR A 137 -9.26 -2.82 -7.84
C THR A 137 -7.90 -2.28 -8.28
N LYS A 138 -7.73 -0.95 -8.29
CA LYS A 138 -6.47 -0.29 -8.66
C LYS A 138 -5.36 -0.56 -7.66
N LEU A 139 -5.65 -0.57 -6.35
CA LEU A 139 -4.68 -0.93 -5.34
C LEU A 139 -4.27 -2.39 -5.45
N LEU A 140 -5.25 -3.29 -5.62
CA LEU A 140 -4.98 -4.72 -5.79
C LEU A 140 -4.11 -4.99 -7.02
N SER A 141 -4.40 -4.36 -8.16
CA SER A 141 -3.59 -4.50 -9.37
C SER A 141 -2.18 -3.92 -9.17
N SER A 142 -2.06 -2.78 -8.49
CA SER A 142 -0.76 -2.17 -8.21
C SER A 142 0.13 -3.07 -7.36
N VAL A 143 -0.44 -3.67 -6.30
CA VAL A 143 0.28 -4.62 -5.44
C VAL A 143 0.64 -5.90 -6.19
N ALA A 144 -0.28 -6.44 -7.00
CA ALA A 144 -0.03 -7.64 -7.78
C ALA A 144 1.13 -7.42 -8.78
N ILE A 145 1.14 -6.30 -9.52
CA ILE A 145 2.21 -5.97 -10.46
C ILE A 145 3.54 -5.79 -9.72
N ALA A 146 3.54 -5.05 -8.61
CA ALA A 146 4.75 -4.82 -7.82
C ALA A 146 5.36 -6.14 -7.29
N LEU A 147 4.51 -7.06 -6.83
CA LEU A 147 4.95 -8.40 -6.39
C LEU A 147 5.47 -9.24 -7.56
N SER A 148 4.79 -9.25 -8.70
CA SER A 148 5.27 -9.97 -9.90
C SER A 148 6.60 -9.45 -10.41
N ASN A 149 6.89 -8.15 -10.25
CA ASN A 149 8.20 -7.60 -10.58
C ASN A 149 9.30 -8.01 -9.59
N CYS A 150 8.94 -8.42 -8.36
CA CYS A 150 9.90 -8.83 -7.35
C CYS A 150 10.43 -10.27 -7.56
N GLU A 151 9.74 -11.10 -8.35
CA GLU A 151 10.13 -12.47 -8.69
C GLU A 151 11.33 -12.56 -9.66
#